data_AF-A0A4R7J1L8-F1
#
_entry.id   AF-A0A4R7J1L8-F1
#
_cell.length_a   1.000
_cell.length_b   1.000
_cell.length_c   1.000
_cell.angle_alpha   90.00
_cell.angle_beta   90.00
_cell.angle_gamma   90.00
#
_symmetry.space_group_name_H-M   'P 1'
#
loop_
_entity.id
_entity.type
_entity.pdbx_description
1 polymer ?
#
loop_
_entity_poly.entity_id
_entity_poly.type
_entity_poly.pdbx_seq_one_letter_code
_entity_poly.pdbx_strand_id
1 'polypeptide(L)'
;MSAAVADTAPRRTWPDTVNPVTGFVAAVLYTIPMLTTIDAVSAAVALVSWLILFAVAGIGPRTIIRRSWPLFIAAPVSAISMLLYAAPGGQVYAQFLLAVISDNSIELALAIGLRVLAVGVPTLVALGGIDPTRLADALGQVARLPARFVLGALAGVRLFGVLGEDWRQLALARRARGLGDDGRIRRAFSLAFSLLVIALRRGEGLATAMEARGFGVGERTWARPSSLGRADLVLVLVALAVAAVSIGAGIASGSYRLLGA
;
A
#
# COMPACT_ATOMS: atom_id res chain seq x y z
N MET A 1 17.08 21.06 36.58
CA MET A 1 16.04 20.03 36.77
C MET A 1 15.75 19.43 35.40
N SER A 2 16.54 18.41 35.04
CA SER A 2 16.55 17.79 33.70
C SER A 2 15.47 16.71 33.66
N ALA A 3 14.37 16.98 32.95
CA ALA A 3 13.36 15.97 32.68
C ALA A 3 13.93 15.00 31.64
N ALA A 4 14.35 13.83 32.10
CA ALA A 4 14.66 12.70 31.24
C ALA A 4 13.42 12.38 30.40
N VAL A 5 13.52 12.64 29.09
CA VAL A 5 12.60 12.10 28.09
C VAL A 5 12.76 10.59 28.19
N ALA A 6 11.83 9.94 28.87
CA ALA A 6 11.71 8.50 28.85
C ALA A 6 11.49 8.09 27.39
N ASP A 7 12.54 7.54 26.78
CA ASP A 7 12.49 6.89 25.48
C ASP A 7 11.57 5.68 25.63
N THR A 8 10.27 5.90 25.36
CA THR A 8 9.30 4.83 25.29
C THR A 8 9.58 4.09 23.99
N ALA A 9 10.51 3.13 24.05
CA ALA A 9 10.79 2.23 22.95
C ALA A 9 9.45 1.75 22.38
N PRO A 10 9.14 2.03 21.10
CA PRO A 10 7.84 1.71 20.54
C PRO A 10 7.60 0.22 20.71
N ARG A 11 6.44 -0.16 21.27
CA ARG A 11 6.03 -1.57 21.38
C ARG A 11 6.17 -2.20 20.00
N ARG A 12 7.08 -3.17 19.86
CA ARG A 12 7.28 -3.91 18.60
C ARG A 12 5.93 -4.44 18.14
N THR A 13 5.41 -3.87 17.07
CA THR A 13 4.21 -4.35 16.41
C THR A 13 4.59 -5.50 15.48
N TRP A 14 3.65 -6.37 15.10
CA TRP A 14 3.90 -7.48 14.16
C TRP A 14 4.63 -7.07 12.85
N PRO A 15 4.38 -5.87 12.26
CA PRO A 15 5.18 -5.33 11.14
C PRO A 15 6.67 -5.10 11.45
N ASP A 16 7.06 -5.00 12.72
CA ASP A 16 8.44 -4.78 13.15
C ASP A 16 9.27 -6.07 13.16
N THR A 17 8.61 -7.22 13.23
CA THR A 17 9.27 -8.54 13.24
C THR A 17 9.50 -9.14 11.86
N VAL A 18 8.75 -8.69 10.85
CA VAL A 18 8.86 -9.19 9.47
C VAL A 18 9.70 -8.24 8.64
N ASN A 19 10.48 -8.79 7.70
CA ASN A 19 11.22 -8.04 6.73
C ASN A 19 10.26 -7.36 5.72
N PRO A 20 10.37 -6.05 5.47
CA PRO A 20 9.51 -5.33 4.53
C PRO A 20 9.42 -5.96 3.14
N VAL A 21 10.54 -6.46 2.60
CA VAL A 21 10.58 -7.11 1.29
C VAL A 21 9.72 -8.38 1.28
N THR A 22 9.75 -9.17 2.36
CA THR A 22 8.88 -10.33 2.50
C THR A 22 7.41 -9.95 2.47
N GLY A 23 7.02 -8.81 3.06
CA GLY A 23 5.64 -8.32 2.99
C GLY A 23 5.17 -8.11 1.55
N PHE A 24 6.01 -7.50 0.71
CA PHE A 24 5.72 -7.34 -0.73
C PHE A 24 5.68 -8.68 -1.46
N VAL A 25 6.66 -9.56 -1.22
CA VAL A 25 6.71 -10.89 -1.84
C VAL A 25 5.49 -11.72 -1.46
N ALA A 26 5.10 -11.74 -0.19
CA ALA A 26 3.90 -12.43 0.30
C ALA A 26 2.63 -11.88 -0.34
N ALA A 27 2.50 -10.55 -0.48
CA ALA A 27 1.37 -9.93 -1.17
C ALA A 27 1.29 -10.36 -2.65
N VAL A 28 2.42 -10.39 -3.36
CA VAL A 28 2.50 -10.84 -4.75
C VAL A 28 2.16 -12.33 -4.86
N LEU A 29 2.78 -13.18 -4.04
CA LEU A 29 2.56 -14.63 -4.01
C LEU A 29 1.12 -15.00 -3.65
N TYR A 30 0.44 -14.20 -2.83
CA TYR A 30 -0.98 -14.34 -2.53
C TYR A 30 -1.87 -13.87 -3.69
N THR A 31 -1.51 -12.75 -4.32
CA THR A 31 -2.34 -12.15 -5.38
C THR A 31 -2.32 -12.98 -6.66
N ILE A 32 -1.18 -13.57 -7.04
CA ILE A 32 -1.06 -14.33 -8.30
C ILE A 32 -2.08 -15.48 -8.41
N PRO A 33 -2.20 -16.40 -7.43
CA PRO A 33 -3.23 -17.45 -7.47
C PRO A 33 -4.65 -16.88 -7.41
N MET A 34 -4.87 -15.80 -6.65
CA MET A 34 -6.18 -15.14 -6.57
C MET A 34 -6.63 -14.53 -7.89
N LEU A 35 -5.71 -14.26 -8.84
CA LEU A 35 -6.10 -13.81 -10.17
C LEU A 35 -6.81 -14.92 -10.95
N THR A 36 -6.53 -16.20 -10.74
CA THR A 36 -7.09 -17.27 -11.58
C THR A 36 -8.59 -17.49 -11.37
N THR A 37 -9.17 -16.98 -10.29
CA THR A 37 -10.58 -17.12 -9.92
C THR A 37 -11.37 -15.83 -10.14
N ILE A 38 -12.55 -15.96 -10.75
CA ILE A 38 -13.60 -14.94 -10.68
C ILE A 38 -14.86 -15.45 -9.98
N ASP A 39 -14.75 -15.79 -8.70
CA ASP A 39 -15.91 -16.22 -7.92
C ASP A 39 -16.03 -15.52 -6.55
N ALA A 40 -17.28 -15.30 -6.12
CA ALA A 40 -17.58 -14.61 -4.87
C ALA A 40 -17.23 -15.43 -3.63
N VAL A 41 -17.25 -16.76 -3.74
CA VAL A 41 -16.98 -17.69 -2.63
C VAL A 41 -15.50 -17.62 -2.24
N SER A 42 -14.59 -17.79 -3.19
CA SER A 42 -13.14 -17.68 -3.02
C SER A 42 -12.77 -16.33 -2.43
N ALA A 43 -13.34 -15.23 -2.95
CA ALA A 43 -13.09 -13.89 -2.44
C ALA A 43 -13.60 -13.70 -1.01
N ALA A 44 -14.80 -14.20 -0.69
CA ALA A 44 -15.35 -14.15 0.67
C ALA A 44 -14.52 -14.98 1.65
N VAL A 45 -14.15 -16.22 1.30
CA VAL A 45 -13.32 -17.09 2.13
C VAL A 45 -11.95 -16.47 2.36
N ALA A 46 -11.34 -15.88 1.34
CA ALA A 46 -10.08 -15.15 1.47
C ALA A 46 -10.20 -13.98 2.46
N LEU A 47 -11.22 -13.13 2.28
CA LEU A 47 -11.45 -11.98 3.14
C LEU A 47 -11.69 -12.40 4.59
N VAL A 48 -12.56 -13.38 4.83
CA VAL A 48 -12.84 -13.91 6.18
C VAL A 48 -11.59 -14.51 6.82
N SER A 49 -10.81 -15.30 6.07
CA SER A 49 -9.55 -15.87 6.55
C SER A 49 -8.58 -14.79 7.02
N TRP A 50 -8.43 -13.72 6.23
CA TRP A 50 -7.60 -12.58 6.62
C TRP A 50 -8.13 -11.84 7.85
N LEU A 51 -9.45 -11.63 7.94
CA LEU A 51 -10.04 -11.00 9.12
C LEU A 51 -9.82 -11.83 10.40
N ILE A 52 -9.93 -13.16 10.31
CA ILE A 52 -9.62 -14.08 11.42
C ILE A 52 -8.14 -13.98 11.79
N LEU A 53 -7.24 -14.05 10.80
CA LEU A 53 -5.80 -13.94 11.05
C LEU A 53 -5.42 -12.59 11.68
N PHE A 54 -6.06 -11.50 11.27
CA PHE A 54 -5.86 -10.18 11.88
C PHE A 54 -6.39 -10.11 13.30
N ALA A 55 -7.54 -10.73 13.58
CA ALA A 55 -8.06 -10.84 14.95
C ALA A 55 -7.11 -11.64 15.86
N VAL A 56 -6.61 -12.79 15.38
CA VAL A 56 -5.63 -13.62 16.10
C VAL A 56 -4.30 -12.89 16.30
N ALA A 57 -3.86 -12.10 15.32
CA ALA A 57 -2.67 -11.26 15.43
C ALA A 57 -2.86 -10.00 16.31
N GLY A 58 -4.06 -9.79 16.87
CA GLY A 58 -4.37 -8.65 17.73
C GLY A 58 -4.50 -7.31 17.00
N ILE A 59 -4.70 -7.32 15.68
CA ILE A 59 -4.90 -6.11 14.89
C ILE A 59 -6.35 -5.65 15.07
N GLY A 60 -6.52 -4.54 15.79
CA GLY A 60 -7.85 -3.99 16.06
C GLY A 60 -8.60 -3.57 14.78
N PRO A 61 -9.94 -3.70 14.74
CA PRO A 61 -10.75 -3.40 13.56
C PRO A 61 -10.64 -1.93 13.13
N ARG A 62 -10.40 -1.02 14.08
CA ARG A 62 -10.13 0.41 13.79
C ARG A 62 -8.88 0.59 12.93
N THR A 63 -7.83 -0.20 13.14
CA THR A 63 -6.61 -0.13 12.34
C THR A 63 -6.84 -0.63 10.92
N ILE A 64 -7.62 -1.71 10.77
CA ILE A 64 -8.00 -2.27 9.47
C ILE A 64 -8.79 -1.23 8.68
N ILE A 65 -9.86 -0.68 9.27
CA ILE A 65 -10.71 0.32 8.61
C ILE A 65 -9.91 1.57 8.25
N ARG A 66 -9.06 2.08 9.17
CA ARG A 66 -8.26 3.28 8.91
C ARG A 66 -7.22 3.09 7.81
N ARG A 67 -6.60 1.90 7.69
CA ARG A 67 -5.61 1.61 6.64
C ARG A 67 -6.26 1.29 5.31
N SER A 68 -7.43 0.65 5.33
CA SER A 68 -8.14 0.17 4.14
C SER A 68 -9.29 1.07 3.70
N TRP A 69 -9.45 2.27 4.27
CA TRP A 69 -10.53 3.22 3.95
C TRP A 69 -10.71 3.47 2.44
N PRO A 70 -9.65 3.60 1.60
CA PRO A 70 -9.84 3.85 0.17
C PRO A 70 -10.48 2.65 -0.54
N LEU A 71 -10.26 1.43 -0.03
CA LEU A 71 -10.82 0.21 -0.61
C LEU A 71 -12.31 0.09 -0.35
N PHE A 72 -12.81 0.61 0.76
CA PHE A 72 -14.26 0.67 1.01
C PHE A 72 -14.99 1.60 0.03
N ILE A 73 -14.26 2.50 -0.63
CA ILE A 73 -14.78 3.32 -1.74
C ILE A 73 -14.52 2.60 -3.08
N ALA A 74 -13.33 2.05 -3.28
CA ALA A 74 -12.97 1.39 -4.53
C ALA A 74 -13.81 0.12 -4.80
N ALA A 75 -14.13 -0.67 -3.77
CA ALA A 75 -14.90 -1.89 -3.88
C ALA A 75 -16.32 -1.65 -4.44
N PRO A 76 -17.16 -0.77 -3.88
CA PRO A 76 -18.48 -0.49 -4.46
C PRO A 76 -18.39 0.16 -5.84
N VAL A 77 -17.40 1.03 -6.09
CA VAL A 77 -17.18 1.59 -7.43
C VAL A 77 -16.90 0.48 -8.45
N SER A 78 -16.00 -0.45 -8.12
CA SER A 78 -15.70 -1.60 -8.99
C SER A 78 -16.89 -2.55 -9.18
N ALA A 79 -17.68 -2.77 -8.12
CA ALA A 79 -18.88 -3.59 -8.17
C ALA A 79 -19.96 -2.95 -9.05
N ILE A 80 -20.20 -1.64 -8.92
CA ILE A 80 -21.16 -0.90 -9.75
C ILE A 80 -20.73 -0.94 -11.22
N SER A 81 -19.45 -0.74 -11.51
CA SER A 81 -18.94 -0.87 -12.89
C SER A 81 -19.25 -2.24 -13.49
N MET A 82 -19.04 -3.32 -12.73
CA MET A 82 -19.39 -4.66 -13.21
C MET A 82 -20.90 -4.91 -13.26
N LEU A 83 -21.67 -4.38 -12.33
CA LEU A 83 -23.13 -4.52 -12.34
C LEU A 83 -23.76 -3.94 -13.61
N LEU A 84 -23.20 -2.82 -14.08
CA LEU A 84 -23.71 -2.12 -15.26
C LEU A 84 -23.14 -2.67 -16.58
N TYR A 85 -21.89 -3.12 -16.60
CA TYR A 85 -21.17 -3.41 -17.85
C TYR A 85 -20.63 -4.85 -17.98
N ALA A 86 -20.94 -5.75 -17.03
CA ALA A 86 -20.60 -7.16 -17.19
C ALA A 86 -21.35 -7.79 -18.36
N ALA A 87 -20.76 -8.85 -18.93
CA ALA A 87 -21.40 -9.64 -19.99
C ALA A 87 -22.78 -10.15 -19.51
N PRO A 88 -23.88 -9.79 -20.19
CA PRO A 88 -25.22 -10.19 -19.77
C PRO A 88 -25.37 -11.72 -19.81
N GLY A 89 -26.02 -12.30 -18.80
CA GLY A 89 -26.31 -13.72 -18.76
C GLY A 89 -27.36 -14.06 -17.70
N GLY A 90 -28.21 -15.05 -17.98
CA GLY A 90 -29.34 -15.41 -17.11
C GLY A 90 -30.56 -14.50 -17.31
N GLN A 91 -31.36 -14.32 -16.27
CA GLN A 91 -32.50 -13.40 -16.31
C GLN A 91 -32.03 -11.95 -16.28
N VAL A 92 -32.68 -11.12 -17.09
CA VAL A 92 -32.43 -9.67 -17.14
C VAL A 92 -33.48 -8.98 -16.30
N TYR A 93 -33.04 -8.24 -15.28
CA TYR A 93 -33.92 -7.50 -14.39
C TYR A 93 -34.18 -6.07 -14.87
N ALA A 94 -33.17 -5.44 -15.46
CA ALA A 94 -33.29 -4.09 -15.97
C ALA A 94 -32.31 -3.86 -17.12
N GLN A 95 -32.76 -3.11 -18.13
CA GLN A 95 -31.93 -2.67 -19.24
C GLN A 95 -32.08 -1.17 -19.43
N PHE A 96 -30.96 -0.47 -19.53
CA PHE A 96 -30.94 0.96 -19.83
C PHE A 96 -29.77 1.28 -20.77
N LEU A 97 -30.08 1.54 -22.04
CA LEU A 97 -29.10 1.77 -23.11
C LEU A 97 -28.08 0.62 -23.24
N LEU A 98 -26.86 0.82 -22.72
CA LEU A 98 -25.75 -0.14 -22.74
C LEU A 98 -25.62 -0.90 -21.42
N ALA A 99 -26.35 -0.49 -20.38
CA ALA A 99 -26.33 -1.13 -19.06
C ALA A 99 -27.39 -2.21 -18.98
N VAL A 100 -26.98 -3.46 -18.80
CA VAL A 100 -27.89 -4.60 -18.66
C VAL A 100 -27.60 -5.29 -17.33
N ILE A 101 -28.55 -5.18 -16.42
CA ILE A 101 -28.50 -5.81 -15.10
C ILE A 101 -29.10 -7.20 -15.26
N SER A 102 -28.23 -8.21 -15.23
CA SER A 102 -28.58 -9.62 -15.30
C SER A 102 -28.11 -10.38 -14.06
N ASP A 103 -28.57 -11.62 -13.86
CA ASP A 103 -28.07 -12.52 -12.81
C ASP A 103 -26.53 -12.59 -12.81
N ASN A 104 -25.95 -12.79 -13.99
CA ASN A 104 -24.50 -12.86 -14.15
C ASN A 104 -23.81 -11.53 -13.79
N SER A 105 -24.42 -10.39 -14.15
CA SER A 105 -23.89 -9.07 -13.80
C SER A 105 -23.85 -8.85 -12.29
N ILE A 106 -24.87 -9.31 -11.56
CA ILE A 106 -24.95 -9.22 -10.10
C ILE A 106 -23.88 -10.10 -9.44
N GLU A 107 -23.74 -11.34 -9.90
CA GLU A 107 -22.75 -12.28 -9.36
C GLU A 107 -21.31 -11.78 -9.58
N LEU A 108 -21.01 -11.29 -10.80
CA LEU A 108 -19.70 -10.71 -11.12
C LEU A 108 -19.42 -9.41 -10.35
N ALA A 109 -20.44 -8.57 -10.16
CA ALA A 109 -20.32 -7.36 -9.33
C ALA A 109 -19.94 -7.68 -7.89
N LEU A 110 -20.61 -8.67 -7.28
CA LEU A 110 -20.29 -9.14 -5.93
C LEU A 110 -18.90 -9.77 -5.87
N ALA A 111 -18.56 -10.65 -6.83
CA ALA A 111 -17.27 -11.31 -6.89
C ALA A 111 -16.11 -10.31 -6.98
N ILE A 112 -16.24 -9.26 -7.81
CA ILE A 112 -15.21 -8.24 -8.00
C ILE A 112 -15.13 -7.30 -6.79
N GLY A 113 -16.27 -6.84 -6.27
CA GLY A 113 -16.30 -6.01 -5.07
C GLY A 113 -15.64 -6.71 -3.87
N LEU A 114 -15.97 -7.98 -3.64
CA LEU A 114 -15.34 -8.80 -2.61
C LEU A 114 -13.85 -9.03 -2.89
N ARG A 115 -13.46 -9.26 -4.15
CA ARG A 115 -12.04 -9.46 -4.51
C ARG A 115 -11.20 -8.23 -4.20
N VAL A 116 -11.69 -7.03 -4.51
CA VAL A 116 -10.98 -5.78 -4.20
C VAL A 116 -10.68 -5.68 -2.70
N LEU A 117 -11.65 -6.06 -1.86
CA LEU A 117 -11.43 -6.11 -0.41
C LEU A 117 -10.49 -7.26 -0.01
N ALA A 118 -10.70 -8.46 -0.53
CA ALA A 118 -9.94 -9.66 -0.20
C ALA A 118 -8.45 -9.55 -0.58
N VAL A 119 -8.12 -8.85 -1.66
CA VAL A 119 -6.74 -8.61 -2.10
C VAL A 119 -6.16 -7.35 -1.44
N GLY A 120 -6.94 -6.27 -1.44
CA GLY A 120 -6.45 -4.97 -1.00
C GLY A 120 -6.30 -4.86 0.51
N VAL A 121 -7.26 -5.35 1.30
CA VAL A 121 -7.25 -5.22 2.76
C VAL A 121 -5.97 -5.81 3.36
N PRO A 122 -5.62 -7.08 3.09
CA PRO A 122 -4.43 -7.64 3.72
C PRO A 122 -3.13 -6.99 3.24
N THR A 123 -3.07 -6.61 1.97
CA THR A 123 -1.92 -5.91 1.39
C THR A 123 -1.70 -4.55 2.05
N LEU A 124 -2.75 -3.73 2.20
CA LEU A 124 -2.66 -2.42 2.85
C LEU A 124 -2.40 -2.52 4.36
N VAL A 125 -2.99 -3.52 5.03
CA VAL A 125 -2.75 -3.75 6.46
C VAL A 125 -1.30 -4.17 6.69
N ALA A 126 -0.75 -5.07 5.87
CA ALA A 126 0.63 -5.54 5.97
C ALA A 126 1.66 -4.45 5.62
N LEU A 127 1.44 -3.71 4.51
CA LEU A 127 2.42 -2.76 3.99
C LEU A 127 2.27 -1.34 4.57
N GLY A 128 1.08 -0.95 5.01
CA GLY A 128 0.78 0.45 5.38
C GLY A 128 1.45 0.95 6.66
N GLY A 129 2.18 0.10 7.39
CA GLY A 129 2.92 0.47 8.60
C GLY A 129 4.44 0.38 8.46
N ILE A 130 4.96 0.14 7.26
CA ILE A 130 6.39 -0.09 7.05
C ILE A 130 7.17 1.22 7.15
N ASP A 131 8.21 1.24 8.00
CA ASP A 131 9.17 2.35 8.04
C ASP A 131 9.94 2.41 6.70
N PRO A 132 9.94 3.55 5.99
CA PRO A 132 10.66 3.71 4.72
C PRO A 132 12.16 3.42 4.85
N THR A 133 12.76 3.67 6.02
CA THR A 133 14.16 3.37 6.29
C THR A 133 14.40 1.86 6.33
N ARG A 134 13.54 1.10 7.01
CA ARG A 134 13.62 -0.37 7.04
C ARG A 134 13.37 -0.98 5.67
N LEU A 135 12.44 -0.40 4.90
CA LEU A 135 12.18 -0.82 3.53
C LEU A 135 13.41 -0.60 2.65
N ALA A 136 14.05 0.57 2.72
CA ALA A 136 15.27 0.85 1.97
C ALA A 136 16.40 -0.11 2.36
N ASP A 137 16.64 -0.33 3.65
CA ASP A 137 17.67 -1.26 4.13
C ASP A 137 17.41 -2.69 3.61
N ALA A 138 16.14 -3.14 3.61
CA ALA A 138 15.74 -4.44 3.07
C ALA A 138 15.86 -4.55 1.55
N LEU A 139 15.48 -3.52 0.80
CA LEU A 139 15.63 -3.49 -0.66
C LEU A 139 17.11 -3.56 -1.08
N GLY A 140 17.99 -2.88 -0.36
CA GLY A 140 19.42 -2.90 -0.62
C GLY A 140 20.11 -4.21 -0.24
N GLN A 141 19.74 -4.80 0.90
CA GLN A 141 20.43 -6.00 1.43
C GLN A 141 19.80 -7.32 0.95
N VAL A 142 18.48 -7.42 0.96
CA VAL A 142 17.75 -8.67 0.63
C VAL A 142 17.43 -8.74 -0.86
N ALA A 143 16.80 -7.69 -1.41
CA ALA A 143 16.50 -7.64 -2.83
C ALA A 143 17.72 -7.27 -3.70
N ARG A 144 18.86 -6.94 -3.07
CA ARG A 144 20.15 -6.59 -3.71
C ARG A 144 20.02 -5.50 -4.79
N LEU A 145 19.11 -4.56 -4.59
CA LEU A 145 18.94 -3.43 -5.50
C LEU A 145 20.14 -2.47 -5.41
N PRO A 146 20.50 -1.78 -6.51
CA PRO A 146 21.64 -0.87 -6.49
C PRO A 146 21.45 0.25 -5.45
N ALA A 147 22.41 0.36 -4.53
CA ALA A 147 22.31 1.25 -3.37
C ALA A 147 22.06 2.73 -3.74
N ARG A 148 22.55 3.17 -4.91
CA ARG A 148 22.30 4.52 -5.45
C ARG A 148 20.81 4.84 -5.59
N PHE A 149 20.03 3.89 -6.10
CA PHE A 149 18.60 4.09 -6.33
C PHE A 149 17.83 3.99 -5.01
N VAL A 150 18.16 3.00 -4.19
CA VAL A 150 17.50 2.77 -2.90
C VAL A 150 17.67 3.98 -1.97
N LEU A 151 18.89 4.50 -1.85
CA LEU A 151 19.19 5.61 -0.94
C LEU A 151 18.75 6.96 -1.51
N GLY A 152 18.80 7.14 -2.84
CA GLY A 152 18.18 8.28 -3.51
C GLY A 152 16.67 8.33 -3.29
N ALA A 153 15.98 7.19 -3.43
CA ALA A 153 14.55 7.08 -3.16
C ALA A 153 14.22 7.36 -1.68
N LEU A 154 15.00 6.79 -0.74
CA LEU A 154 14.84 7.07 0.69
C LEU A 154 15.03 8.55 1.01
N ALA A 155 16.03 9.20 0.41
CA ALA A 155 16.25 10.63 0.56
C ALA A 155 15.05 11.44 0.05
N GLY A 156 14.49 11.05 -1.09
CA GLY A 156 13.27 11.65 -1.64
C GLY A 156 12.08 11.51 -0.68
N VAL A 157 11.80 10.31 -0.16
CA VAL A 157 10.72 10.07 0.81
C VAL A 157 10.87 10.94 2.06
N ARG A 158 12.10 11.08 2.59
CA ARG A 158 12.38 11.96 3.73
C ARG A 158 12.17 13.43 3.37
N LEU A 159 12.61 13.85 2.19
CA LEU A 159 12.44 15.23 1.71
C LEU A 159 10.95 15.60 1.61
N PHE A 160 10.09 14.69 1.14
CA PHE A 160 8.64 14.93 1.11
C PHE A 160 8.05 15.29 2.49
N GLY A 161 8.49 14.58 3.54
CA GLY A 161 8.07 14.88 4.92
C GLY A 161 8.46 16.30 5.34
N VAL A 162 9.65 16.75 4.95
CA VAL A 162 10.14 18.09 5.27
C VAL A 162 9.46 19.18 4.43
N LEU A 163 9.20 18.90 3.15
CA LEU A 163 8.52 19.85 2.25
C LEU A 163 7.10 20.18 2.69
N GLY A 164 6.41 19.26 3.37
CA GLY A 164 5.10 19.54 3.96
C GLY A 164 5.16 20.61 5.05
N GLU A 165 6.21 20.58 5.87
CA GLU A 165 6.46 21.63 6.86
C GLU A 165 6.83 22.95 6.17
N ASP A 166 7.74 22.91 5.20
CA ASP A 166 8.15 24.09 4.43
C ASP A 166 6.95 24.75 3.73
N TRP A 167 5.99 23.94 3.22
CA TRP A 167 4.75 24.45 2.63
C TRP A 167 3.95 25.27 3.64
N ARG A 168 3.77 24.75 4.85
CA ARG A 168 3.05 25.42 5.93
C ARG A 168 3.76 26.72 6.33
N GLN A 169 5.08 26.68 6.49
CA GLN A 169 5.89 27.85 6.87
C GLN A 169 5.84 28.94 5.80
N LEU A 170 6.00 28.58 4.52
CA LEU A 170 5.90 29.52 3.41
C LEU A 170 4.49 30.12 3.28
N ALA A 171 3.45 29.33 3.55
CA ALA A 171 2.06 29.81 3.51
C ALA A 171 1.77 30.80 4.65
N LEU A 172 2.41 30.65 5.80
CA LEU A 172 2.32 31.58 6.94
C LEU A 172 3.13 32.85 6.68
N ALA A 173 4.39 32.71 6.24
CA ALA A 173 5.26 33.84 5.92
C ALA A 173 4.67 34.76 4.84
N ARG A 174 4.05 34.20 3.80
CA ARG A 174 3.37 35.00 2.76
C ARG A 174 2.18 35.77 3.30
N ARG A 175 1.38 35.16 4.17
CA ARG A 175 0.23 35.83 4.82
C ARG A 175 0.70 37.00 5.68
N ALA A 176 1.78 36.83 6.44
CA ALA A 176 2.37 37.91 7.24
C ALA A 176 2.88 39.07 6.36
N ARG A 177 3.29 38.80 5.12
CA ARG A 177 3.73 39.81 4.14
C ARG A 177 2.59 40.44 3.33
N GLY A 178 1.33 40.13 3.63
CA GLY A 178 0.18 40.63 2.86
C GLY A 178 0.01 40.00 1.47
N LEU A 179 0.76 38.94 1.14
CA LEU A 179 0.73 38.27 -0.17
C LEU A 179 -0.41 37.23 -0.24
N GLY A 180 -1.64 37.68 0.05
CA GLY A 180 -2.83 36.84 0.26
C GLY A 180 -3.99 37.03 -0.73
N ASP A 181 -4.03 38.17 -1.43
CA ASP A 181 -5.20 38.62 -2.22
C ASP A 181 -5.14 38.18 -3.69
N ASP A 182 -4.08 37.46 -4.07
CA ASP A 182 -4.00 36.76 -5.33
C ASP A 182 -4.96 35.57 -5.32
N GLY A 183 -5.79 35.44 -6.36
CA GLY A 183 -6.73 34.32 -6.50
C GLY A 183 -6.11 32.95 -6.18
N ARG A 184 -6.92 32.04 -5.61
CA ARG A 184 -6.46 30.77 -5.01
C ARG A 184 -5.47 29.98 -5.87
N ILE A 185 -5.68 29.99 -7.18
CA ILE A 185 -4.85 29.29 -8.18
C ILE A 185 -3.47 29.93 -8.28
N ARG A 186 -3.39 31.25 -8.53
CA ARG A 186 -2.11 31.97 -8.66
C ARG A 186 -1.27 31.84 -7.40
N ARG A 187 -1.91 31.93 -6.24
CA ARG A 187 -1.28 31.70 -4.93
C ARG A 187 -0.70 30.29 -4.80
N ALA A 188 -1.43 29.25 -5.22
CA ALA A 188 -0.96 27.87 -5.17
C ALA A 188 0.27 27.64 -6.07
N PHE A 189 0.25 28.15 -7.31
CA PHE A 189 1.38 28.05 -8.23
C PHE A 189 2.62 28.80 -7.73
N SER A 190 2.45 30.03 -7.25
CA SER A 190 3.55 30.80 -6.64
C SER A 190 4.16 30.05 -5.45
N LEU A 191 3.33 29.36 -4.67
CA LEU A 191 3.80 28.60 -3.52
C LEU A 191 4.49 27.29 -3.89
N ALA A 192 3.94 26.56 -4.84
CA ALA A 192 4.58 25.39 -5.42
C ALA A 192 5.93 25.73 -6.06
N PHE A 193 6.04 26.84 -6.79
CA PHE A 193 7.31 27.28 -7.38
C PHE A 193 8.36 27.60 -6.32
N SER A 194 7.97 28.33 -5.27
CA SER A 194 8.89 28.62 -4.14
C SER A 194 9.42 27.33 -3.50
N LEU A 195 8.54 26.35 -3.31
CA LEU A 195 8.90 25.05 -2.74
C LEU A 195 9.76 24.23 -3.68
N LEU A 196 9.50 24.27 -4.98
CA LEU A 196 10.33 23.62 -5.98
C LEU A 196 11.76 24.12 -5.90
N VAL A 197 11.96 25.45 -5.81
CA VAL A 197 13.31 26.04 -5.66
C VAL A 197 13.98 25.57 -4.37
N ILE A 198 13.26 25.52 -3.24
CA ILE A 198 13.81 24.99 -1.98
C ILE A 198 14.18 23.51 -2.11
N ALA A 199 13.32 22.72 -2.74
CA ALA A 199 13.54 21.29 -2.97
C ALA A 199 14.79 21.06 -3.83
N LEU A 200 14.96 21.82 -4.91
CA LEU A 200 16.13 21.75 -5.78
C LEU A 200 17.43 22.10 -5.02
N ARG A 201 17.46 23.21 -4.28
CA ARG A 201 18.63 23.60 -3.48
C ARG A 201 19.01 22.56 -2.43
N ARG A 202 18.03 21.96 -1.75
CA ARG A 202 18.28 20.89 -0.78
C ARG A 202 18.74 19.60 -1.47
N GLY A 203 18.17 19.27 -2.62
CA GLY A 203 18.57 18.12 -3.43
C GLY A 203 20.02 18.22 -3.90
N GLU A 204 20.41 19.38 -4.45
CA GLU A 204 21.79 19.67 -4.83
C GLU A 204 22.74 19.59 -3.63
N GLY A 205 22.40 20.24 -2.52
CA GLY A 205 23.21 20.17 -1.30
C GLY A 205 23.38 18.74 -0.77
N LEU A 206 22.32 17.92 -0.86
CA LEU A 206 22.37 16.50 -0.49
C LEU A 206 23.24 15.69 -1.46
N ALA A 207 23.14 15.93 -2.76
CA ALA A 207 23.96 15.27 -3.78
C ALA A 207 25.46 15.58 -3.56
N THR A 208 25.81 16.87 -3.44
CA THR A 208 27.20 17.30 -3.16
C THR A 208 27.71 16.72 -1.85
N ALA A 209 26.89 16.68 -0.80
CA ALA A 209 27.26 16.07 0.48
C ALA A 209 27.45 14.55 0.38
N MET A 210 26.68 13.87 -0.47
CA MET A 210 26.83 12.44 -0.72
C MET A 210 28.13 12.16 -1.48
N GLU A 211 28.42 12.90 -2.54
CA GLU A 211 29.66 12.80 -3.31
C GLU A 211 30.89 13.09 -2.43
N ALA A 212 30.84 14.15 -1.62
CA ALA A 212 31.91 14.49 -0.68
C ALA A 212 32.19 13.39 0.37
N ARG A 213 31.19 12.56 0.69
CA ARG A 213 31.32 11.39 1.58
C ARG A 213 31.71 10.10 0.83
N GLY A 214 32.08 10.19 -0.44
CA GLY A 214 32.46 9.04 -1.26
C GLY A 214 31.28 8.14 -1.64
N PHE A 215 30.06 8.67 -1.70
CA PHE A 215 28.90 7.87 -2.12
C PHE A 215 29.08 7.34 -3.55
N GLY A 216 29.02 6.01 -3.70
CA GLY A 216 29.19 5.35 -5.00
C GLY A 216 30.62 4.88 -5.28
N VAL A 217 31.56 5.11 -4.36
CA VAL A 217 32.93 4.58 -4.43
C VAL A 217 33.03 3.29 -3.61
N GLY A 218 33.46 2.20 -4.25
CA GLY A 218 33.73 0.91 -3.60
C GLY A 218 32.48 0.12 -3.17
N GLU A 219 32.71 -0.97 -2.43
CA GLU A 219 31.64 -1.79 -1.86
C GLU A 219 30.99 -1.12 -0.65
N ARG A 220 29.65 -1.16 -0.59
CA ARG A 220 28.89 -0.49 0.46
C ARG A 220 28.52 -1.43 1.59
N THR A 221 28.85 -1.03 2.81
CA THR A 221 28.39 -1.67 4.05
C THR A 221 27.14 -0.98 4.59
N TRP A 222 26.26 -1.75 5.26
CA TRP A 222 24.99 -1.26 5.81
C TRP A 222 25.05 -1.16 7.34
N ALA A 223 24.59 -0.03 7.89
CA ALA A 223 24.65 0.22 9.33
C ALA A 223 23.63 -0.63 10.14
N ARG A 224 22.49 -0.97 9.52
CA ARG A 224 21.46 -1.82 10.13
C ARG A 224 21.31 -3.09 9.31
N PRO A 225 21.55 -4.28 9.88
CA PRO A 225 21.37 -5.53 9.15
C PRO A 225 19.89 -5.79 8.88
N SER A 226 19.56 -6.17 7.64
CA SER A 226 18.25 -6.64 7.25
C SER A 226 18.36 -8.11 6.87
N SER A 227 17.88 -8.99 7.75
CA SER A 227 17.92 -10.45 7.55
C SER A 227 16.51 -11.01 7.36
N LEU A 228 16.46 -12.21 6.77
CA LEU A 228 15.26 -13.02 6.70
C LEU A 228 15.25 -13.97 7.91
N GLY A 229 14.13 -14.01 8.62
CA GLY A 229 13.94 -14.83 9.80
C GLY A 229 12.77 -15.81 9.66
N ARG A 230 12.49 -16.54 10.74
CA ARG A 230 11.35 -17.49 10.78
C ARG A 230 10.00 -16.81 10.59
N ALA A 231 9.85 -15.57 11.08
CA ALA A 231 8.63 -14.80 10.91
C ALA A 231 8.32 -14.51 9.44
N ASP A 232 9.35 -14.32 8.60
CA ASP A 232 9.21 -14.12 7.17
C ASP A 232 8.67 -15.37 6.47
N LEU A 233 9.23 -16.54 6.80
CA LEU A 233 8.77 -17.82 6.28
C LEU A 233 7.31 -18.08 6.68
N VAL A 234 6.97 -17.84 7.95
CA VAL A 234 5.59 -18.01 8.44
C VAL A 234 4.63 -17.10 7.68
N LEU A 235 4.98 -15.83 7.43
CA LEU A 235 4.13 -14.92 6.66
C LEU A 235 3.87 -15.46 5.23
N VAL A 236 4.92 -15.91 4.54
CA VAL A 236 4.78 -16.44 3.18
C VAL A 236 3.92 -17.71 3.17
N LEU A 237 4.15 -18.61 4.12
CA LEU A 237 3.36 -19.84 4.24
C LEU A 237 1.89 -19.56 4.56
N VAL A 238 1.60 -18.60 5.45
CA VAL A 238 0.23 -18.18 5.76
C VAL A 238 -0.43 -17.56 4.52
N ALA A 239 0.28 -16.70 3.80
CA ALA A 239 -0.24 -16.07 2.59
C ALA A 239 -0.60 -17.12 1.50
N LEU A 240 0.26 -18.11 1.30
CA LEU A 240 0.01 -19.23 0.39
C LEU A 240 -1.10 -20.16 0.88
N ALA A 241 -1.17 -20.43 2.18
CA ALA A 241 -2.22 -21.26 2.77
C ALA A 241 -3.60 -20.61 2.61
N VAL A 242 -3.72 -19.30 2.83
CA VAL A 242 -4.97 -18.57 2.58
C VAL A 242 -5.36 -18.66 1.11
N ALA A 243 -4.43 -18.42 0.19
CA ALA A 243 -4.71 -18.55 -1.25
C ALA A 243 -5.20 -19.96 -1.62
N ALA A 244 -4.54 -21.00 -1.10
CA ALA A 244 -4.90 -22.40 -1.36
C ALA A 244 -6.27 -22.76 -0.77
N VAL A 245 -6.57 -22.34 0.46
CA VAL A 245 -7.88 -22.57 1.11
C VAL A 245 -9.00 -21.86 0.34
N SER A 246 -8.77 -20.61 -0.08
CA SER A 246 -9.74 -19.85 -0.85
C SER A 246 -10.05 -20.47 -2.20
N ILE A 247 -9.01 -20.87 -2.96
CA ILE A 247 -9.19 -21.54 -4.25
C ILE A 247 -9.84 -22.91 -4.06
N GLY A 248 -9.41 -23.68 -3.06
CA GLY A 248 -10.00 -24.98 -2.73
C GLY A 248 -11.47 -24.88 -2.39
N ALA A 249 -11.87 -23.84 -1.64
CA ALA A 249 -13.28 -23.57 -1.35
C ALA A 249 -14.08 -23.25 -2.62
N GLY A 250 -13.55 -22.42 -3.52
CA GLY A 250 -14.20 -22.10 -4.80
C GLY A 250 -14.35 -23.32 -5.74
N ILE A 251 -13.36 -24.22 -5.74
CA ILE A 251 -13.44 -25.49 -6.48
C ILE A 251 -14.50 -26.41 -5.85
N ALA A 252 -14.50 -26.55 -4.53
CA ALA A 252 -15.43 -27.42 -3.81
C ALA A 252 -16.89 -26.96 -3.92
N SER A 253 -17.14 -25.65 -4.00
CA SER A 253 -18.49 -25.10 -4.23
C SER A 253 -18.96 -25.23 -5.68
N GLY A 254 -18.11 -25.70 -6.60
CA GLY A 254 -18.43 -25.77 -8.04
C GLY A 254 -18.59 -24.40 -8.71
N SER A 255 -18.27 -23.31 -8.00
CA SER A 255 -18.40 -21.93 -8.48
C SER A 255 -17.12 -21.42 -9.15
N TYR A 256 -16.10 -22.27 -9.31
CA TYR A 256 -14.82 -21.88 -9.87
C TYR A 256 -14.95 -21.51 -11.35
N ARG A 257 -14.94 -20.20 -11.62
CA ARG A 257 -14.83 -19.66 -12.98
C ARG A 257 -13.41 -19.22 -13.22
N LEU A 258 -12.75 -19.90 -14.15
CA LEU A 258 -11.43 -19.52 -14.61
C LEU A 258 -11.52 -18.24 -15.44
N LEU A 259 -10.57 -17.32 -15.25
CA LEU A 259 -10.43 -16.14 -16.11
C LEU A 259 -10.40 -16.55 -17.60
N GLY A 260 -11.44 -16.19 -18.36
CA GLY A 260 -11.50 -16.40 -19.81
C GLY A 260 -12.34 -17.58 -20.32
N ALA A 261 -13.16 -18.21 -19.46
CA ALA A 261 -14.18 -19.18 -19.85
C ALA A 261 -15.59 -18.58 -19.79
#